data_AF-V8P3M3-F1
#
_entry.id   AF-V8P3M3-F1
#
_cell.length_a   1.000
_cell.length_b   1.000
_cell.length_c   1.000
_cell.angle_alpha   90.00
_cell.angle_beta   90.00
_cell.angle_gamma   90.00
#
_symmetry.space_group_name_H-M   'P 1'
#
loop_
_entity.id
_entity.type
_entity.pdbx_description
1 polymer ?
#
loop_
_entity_poly.entity_id
_entity_poly.type
_entity_poly.pdbx_seq_one_letter_code
_entity_poly.pdbx_strand_id
1 'polypeptide(L)'
;MLPTTSINPRDQGNGSLNTRTSARHTAGAKRYKYLRRLLHFRHMDFEFALWQMLYLFTSPQKVYRNFQYRKQTKDQWARDDPAFLVLLSIWLCVSTIGFGFVLNLGFVEMIKLLLWVVFIDCVGVGLLIATLMWFISNKFLLKHQNRDYDVEWGYAFDVHLNAFYPLLVILHFIQLFFIHHVIFSASSLGYFVGNTFWLVAISYYIYVTFLGYSALPFLKNTVILLYPFALLILLYVVSLAIGWNFTKALCVFYKYRVK
;
A
#
# COMPACT_ATOMS: atom_id res chain seq x y z
N MET A 1 25.01 -60.97 17.46
CA MET A 1 24.72 -60.25 18.72
C MET A 1 25.01 -58.77 18.48
N LEU A 2 23.96 -57.96 18.41
CA LEU A 2 24.00 -56.51 18.16
C LEU A 2 23.44 -55.82 19.42
N PRO A 3 24.00 -54.68 19.85
CA PRO A 3 23.59 -54.04 21.10
C PRO A 3 22.28 -53.27 20.90
N THR A 4 21.29 -53.57 21.73
CA THR A 4 20.03 -52.83 21.88
C THR A 4 20.26 -51.60 22.76
N THR A 5 20.17 -50.41 22.19
CA THR A 5 20.07 -49.16 22.95
C THR A 5 18.64 -48.96 23.44
N SER A 6 18.45 -49.06 24.75
CA SER A 6 17.22 -48.73 25.44
C SER A 6 17.05 -47.20 25.50
N ILE A 7 16.00 -46.67 24.86
CA ILE A 7 15.61 -45.27 25.00
C ILE A 7 14.66 -45.17 26.21
N ASN A 8 15.14 -44.56 27.29
CA ASN A 8 14.32 -44.17 28.44
C ASN A 8 13.50 -42.90 28.07
N PRO A 9 12.17 -42.85 28.31
CA PRO A 9 11.38 -41.65 28.12
C PRO A 9 11.21 -40.92 29.47
N ARG A 10 12.13 -40.02 29.82
CA ARG A 10 11.91 -39.01 30.87
C ARG A 10 12.68 -37.75 30.54
N ASP A 11 11.98 -36.80 29.92
CA ASP A 11 11.86 -35.44 30.47
C ASP A 11 10.88 -34.63 29.61
N GLN A 12 9.66 -34.48 30.12
CA GLN A 12 8.74 -33.43 29.69
C GLN A 12 9.30 -32.10 30.22
N GLY A 13 10.24 -31.53 29.46
CA GLY A 13 10.69 -30.16 29.65
C GLY A 13 9.61 -29.18 29.22
N ASN A 14 8.97 -28.57 30.21
CA ASN A 14 8.04 -27.46 30.11
C ASN A 14 8.63 -26.35 29.22
N GLY A 15 8.17 -26.28 27.97
CA GLY A 15 8.64 -25.32 26.95
C GLY A 15 8.13 -23.91 27.22
N SER A 16 8.60 -23.27 28.28
CA SER A 16 8.46 -21.83 28.42
C SER A 16 9.34 -21.15 27.36
N LEU A 17 8.71 -20.51 26.38
CA LEU A 17 9.39 -19.66 25.41
C LEU A 17 10.27 -18.65 26.17
N ASN A 18 11.59 -18.74 25.97
CA ASN A 18 12.60 -17.84 26.55
C ASN A 18 12.12 -16.38 26.44
N THR A 19 12.04 -15.66 27.55
CA THR A 19 11.46 -14.31 27.64
C THR A 19 12.15 -13.30 26.71
N ARG A 20 13.44 -13.51 26.40
CA ARG A 20 14.21 -12.74 25.39
C ARG A 20 13.77 -13.01 23.95
N THR A 21 13.30 -14.21 23.64
CA THR A 21 12.77 -14.57 22.32
C THR A 21 11.38 -13.97 22.15
N SER A 22 10.51 -14.08 23.17
CA SER A 22 9.18 -13.46 23.17
C SER A 22 9.22 -11.94 23.03
N ALA A 23 10.17 -11.27 23.70
CA ALA A 23 10.37 -9.82 23.57
C ALA A 23 10.85 -9.38 22.16
N ARG A 24 11.54 -10.26 21.41
CA ARG A 24 11.92 -10.02 20.00
C ARG A 24 10.73 -10.11 19.03
N HIS A 25 9.66 -10.81 19.42
CA HIS A 25 8.44 -10.94 18.62
C HIS A 25 7.39 -9.85 18.90
N THR A 26 7.59 -9.01 19.91
CA THR A 26 6.68 -7.89 20.23
C THR A 26 6.63 -6.87 19.08
N ALA A 27 5.44 -6.35 18.78
CA ALA A 27 5.22 -5.34 17.73
C ALA A 27 6.14 -4.10 17.86
N GLY A 28 6.45 -3.69 19.10
CA GLY A 28 7.40 -2.60 19.38
C GLY A 28 8.84 -2.91 18.95
N ALA A 29 9.32 -4.14 19.17
CA ALA A 29 10.65 -4.57 18.75
C ALA A 29 10.74 -4.68 17.22
N LYS A 30 9.67 -5.14 16.56
CA LYS A 30 9.56 -5.13 15.08
C LYS A 30 9.60 -3.72 14.51
N ARG A 31 8.82 -2.78 15.08
CA ARG A 31 8.82 -1.36 14.67
C ARG A 31 10.19 -0.70 14.85
N TYR A 32 10.83 -0.89 16.02
CA TYR A 32 12.17 -0.34 16.27
C TYR A 32 13.21 -0.89 15.29
N LYS A 33 13.17 -2.20 15.00
CA LYS A 33 14.04 -2.84 14.00
C LYS A 33 13.81 -2.26 12.59
N TYR A 34 12.55 -2.05 12.19
CA TYR A 34 12.20 -1.46 10.91
C TYR A 34 12.70 -0.01 10.79
N LEU A 35 12.46 0.84 11.80
CA LEU A 35 12.94 2.22 11.85
C LEU A 35 14.47 2.31 11.85
N ARG A 36 15.15 1.43 12.60
CA ARG A 36 16.62 1.35 12.60
C ARG A 36 17.18 0.99 11.23
N ARG A 37 16.52 0.08 10.50
CA ARG A 37 16.91 -0.32 9.15
C ARG A 37 16.67 0.79 8.13
N LEU A 38 15.64 1.62 8.31
CA LEU A 38 15.36 2.77 7.44
C LEU A 38 16.52 3.78 7.42
N LEU A 39 17.33 3.82 8.48
CA LEU A 39 18.54 4.65 8.58
C LEU A 39 19.80 3.97 8.03
N HIS A 40 19.76 2.67 7.67
CA HIS A 40 20.90 1.90 7.16
C HIS A 40 20.73 1.57 5.67
N PHE A 41 21.00 2.54 4.80
CA PHE A 41 20.82 2.44 3.34
C PHE A 41 21.61 1.29 2.66
N ARG A 42 22.77 0.90 3.19
CA ARG A 42 23.65 -0.10 2.53
C ARG A 42 23.14 -1.55 2.57
N HIS A 43 22.13 -1.84 3.40
CA HIS A 43 21.60 -3.20 3.59
C HIS A 43 20.17 -3.34 3.04
N MET A 44 19.74 -2.41 2.20
CA MET A 44 18.39 -2.40 1.60
C MET A 44 18.40 -3.08 0.23
N ASP A 45 17.46 -4.00 0.01
CA ASP A 45 17.32 -4.73 -1.24
C ASP A 45 16.60 -3.90 -2.33
N PHE A 46 17.27 -2.88 -2.87
CA PHE A 46 16.69 -1.96 -3.87
C PHE A 46 16.26 -2.64 -5.16
N GLU A 47 17.03 -3.63 -5.64
CA GLU A 47 16.71 -4.35 -6.88
C GLU A 47 15.37 -5.09 -6.75
N PHE A 48 15.17 -5.81 -5.64
CA PHE A 48 13.90 -6.48 -5.37
C PHE A 48 12.74 -5.47 -5.27
N ALA A 49 12.97 -4.33 -4.61
CA ALA A 49 11.95 -3.29 -4.47
C ALA A 49 11.58 -2.64 -5.82
N LEU A 50 12.55 -2.42 -6.71
CA LEU A 50 12.31 -1.91 -8.07
C LEU A 50 11.51 -2.91 -8.92
N TRP A 51 11.89 -4.20 -8.88
CA TRP A 51 11.10 -5.24 -9.56
C TRP A 51 9.68 -5.31 -9.02
N GLN A 52 9.51 -5.17 -7.71
CA GLN A 52 8.19 -5.15 -7.10
C GLN A 52 7.35 -3.95 -7.60
N MET A 53 7.96 -2.76 -7.72
CA MET A 53 7.31 -1.58 -8.30
C MET A 53 6.91 -1.79 -9.77
N LEU A 54 7.79 -2.38 -10.60
CA LEU A 54 7.49 -2.69 -12.00
C LEU A 54 6.40 -3.75 -12.14
N TYR A 55 6.44 -4.79 -11.32
CA TYR A 55 5.42 -5.84 -11.32
C TYR A 55 4.07 -5.34 -10.82
N LEU A 56 4.03 -4.31 -9.96
CA LEU A 56 2.76 -3.68 -9.61
C LEU A 56 2.04 -3.08 -10.80
N PHE A 57 2.69 -2.77 -11.93
CA PHE A 57 2.02 -2.33 -13.16
C PHE A 57 1.75 -3.48 -14.14
N THR A 58 2.75 -4.35 -14.33
CA THR A 58 2.74 -5.35 -15.39
C THR A 58 2.08 -6.67 -14.97
N SER A 59 2.27 -7.09 -13.72
CA SER A 59 1.81 -8.39 -13.24
C SER A 59 1.73 -8.41 -11.71
N PRO A 60 0.76 -7.71 -11.09
CA PRO A 60 0.68 -7.56 -9.63
C PRO A 60 0.52 -8.91 -8.92
N GLN A 61 0.02 -9.94 -9.60
CA GLN A 61 -0.05 -11.32 -9.09
C GLN A 61 1.32 -11.88 -8.70
N LYS A 62 2.38 -11.52 -9.44
CA LYS A 62 3.75 -11.96 -9.12
C LYS A 62 4.24 -11.37 -7.79
N VAL A 63 3.87 -10.12 -7.50
CA VAL A 63 4.22 -9.47 -6.24
C VAL A 63 3.65 -10.25 -5.07
N TYR A 64 2.36 -10.61 -5.12
CA TYR A 64 1.73 -11.31 -4.01
C TYR A 64 2.15 -12.77 -3.86
N ARG A 65 2.60 -13.42 -4.94
CA ARG A 65 3.28 -14.72 -4.84
C ARG A 65 4.56 -14.64 -3.99
N ASN A 66 5.32 -13.53 -4.08
CA ASN A 66 6.50 -13.33 -3.23
C ASN A 66 6.15 -13.20 -1.74
N PHE A 67 4.98 -12.63 -1.41
CA PHE A 67 4.51 -12.59 -0.02
C PHE A 67 4.23 -14.00 0.53
N GLN A 68 3.67 -14.90 -0.29
CA GLN A 68 3.45 -16.30 0.10
C GLN A 68 4.78 -17.03 0.36
N TYR A 69 5.79 -16.83 -0.50
CA TYR A 69 7.13 -17.39 -0.28
C TYR A 69 7.78 -16.87 1.01
N ARG A 70 7.58 -15.59 1.36
CA ARG A 70 8.07 -15.04 2.64
C ARG A 70 7.36 -15.65 3.85
N LYS A 71 6.06 -15.91 3.75
CA LYS A 71 5.35 -16.62 4.83
C LYS A 71 5.95 -18.01 5.07
N GLN A 72 6.31 -18.74 4.02
CA GLN A 72 6.92 -20.06 4.16
C GLN A 72 8.35 -20.02 4.75
N THR A 73 9.13 -18.99 4.44
CA THR A 73 10.55 -18.91 4.83
C THR A 73 10.82 -18.14 6.12
N LYS A 74 9.97 -17.17 6.46
CA LYS A 74 10.15 -16.24 7.61
C LYS A 74 8.94 -16.15 8.53
N ASP A 75 7.89 -16.93 8.25
CA ASP A 75 6.64 -16.98 9.01
C ASP A 75 5.94 -15.62 9.22
N GLN A 76 6.13 -14.67 8.31
CA GLN A 76 5.53 -13.32 8.38
C GLN A 76 5.09 -12.83 7.01
N TRP A 77 4.01 -12.05 6.99
CA TRP A 77 3.46 -11.47 5.77
C TRP A 77 4.00 -10.07 5.49
N ALA A 78 4.12 -9.23 6.53
CA ALA A 78 4.60 -7.86 6.39
C ALA A 78 6.06 -7.79 5.88
N ARG A 79 6.40 -6.66 5.24
CA ARG A 79 7.75 -6.35 4.80
C ARG A 79 8.65 -6.01 5.98
N ASP A 80 9.85 -6.55 5.89
CA ASP A 80 10.95 -6.33 6.84
C ASP A 80 12.02 -5.36 6.33
N ASP A 81 11.98 -5.04 5.03
CA ASP A 81 12.93 -4.20 4.32
C ASP A 81 12.25 -2.86 3.95
N PRO A 82 12.85 -1.71 4.33
CA PRO A 82 12.32 -0.38 4.03
C PRO A 82 12.54 0.11 2.58
N ALA A 83 13.26 -0.63 1.72
CA ALA A 83 13.64 -0.21 0.36
C ALA A 83 12.44 0.27 -0.49
N PHE A 84 11.30 -0.43 -0.41
CA PHE A 84 10.09 -0.03 -1.14
C PHE A 84 9.57 1.33 -0.68
N LEU A 85 9.56 1.59 0.63
CA LEU A 85 9.12 2.86 1.19
C LEU A 85 10.10 3.98 0.80
N VAL A 86 11.40 3.72 0.83
CA VAL A 86 12.43 4.69 0.38
C VAL A 86 12.21 5.06 -1.09
N LEU A 87 12.04 4.07 -1.98
CA LEU A 87 11.74 4.34 -3.38
C LEU A 87 10.42 5.10 -3.55
N LEU A 88 9.38 4.74 -2.79
CA LEU A 88 8.08 5.43 -2.82
C LEU A 88 8.23 6.90 -2.41
N SER A 89 9.04 7.19 -1.39
CA SER A 89 9.35 8.57 -0.97
C SER A 89 10.06 9.36 -2.07
N ILE A 90 10.96 8.75 -2.83
CA ILE A 90 11.60 9.40 -4.00
C ILE A 90 10.54 9.76 -5.04
N TRP A 91 9.62 8.84 -5.36
CA TRP A 91 8.52 9.10 -6.28
C TRP A 91 7.59 10.21 -5.79
N LEU A 92 7.29 10.25 -4.49
CA LEU A 92 6.51 11.34 -3.86
C LEU A 92 7.19 12.69 -4.08
N CYS A 93 8.50 12.79 -3.79
CA CYS A 93 9.28 14.01 -4.02
C CYS A 93 9.26 14.46 -5.48
N VAL A 94 9.51 13.56 -6.43
CA VAL A 94 9.46 13.85 -7.87
C VAL A 94 8.08 14.36 -8.27
N SER A 95 7.03 13.72 -7.76
CA SER A 95 5.65 14.12 -8.05
C SER A 95 5.31 15.51 -7.50
N THR A 96 5.76 15.84 -6.29
CA THR A 96 5.55 17.15 -5.68
C THR A 96 6.26 18.25 -6.47
N ILE A 97 7.46 17.98 -6.98
CA ILE A 97 8.17 18.90 -7.88
C ILE A 97 7.34 19.14 -9.14
N GLY A 98 6.81 18.07 -9.75
CA GLY A 98 5.91 18.17 -10.91
C GLY A 98 4.68 19.03 -10.65
N PHE A 99 3.98 18.81 -9.54
CA PHE A 99 2.83 19.65 -9.15
C PHE A 99 3.24 21.10 -8.82
N GLY A 100 4.42 21.31 -8.25
CA GLY A 100 4.98 22.63 -8.02
C GLY A 100 5.05 23.45 -9.30
N PHE A 101 5.57 22.84 -10.38
CA PHE A 101 5.61 23.48 -11.70
C PHE A 101 4.21 23.70 -12.29
N VAL A 102 3.34 22.70 -12.28
CA VAL A 102 2.00 22.81 -12.88
C VAL A 102 1.13 23.86 -12.17
N LEU A 103 1.24 23.98 -10.86
CA LEU A 103 0.45 24.91 -10.05
C LEU A 103 1.10 26.29 -9.88
N ASN A 104 2.32 26.48 -10.39
CA ASN A 104 3.17 27.66 -10.20
C ASN A 104 3.36 28.01 -8.71
N LEU A 105 3.84 27.04 -7.94
CA LEU A 105 4.09 27.19 -6.51
C LEU A 105 5.50 27.69 -6.22
N GLY A 106 5.63 28.51 -5.18
CA GLY A 106 6.93 28.92 -4.64
C GLY A 106 7.63 27.81 -3.84
N PHE A 107 8.92 27.97 -3.53
CA PHE A 107 9.71 26.96 -2.81
C PHE A 107 9.09 26.54 -1.46
N VAL A 108 8.62 27.51 -0.67
CA VAL A 108 7.98 27.23 0.64
C VAL A 108 6.67 26.47 0.46
N GLU A 109 5.88 26.82 -0.54
CA GLU A 109 4.62 26.15 -0.87
C GLU A 109 4.86 24.72 -1.33
N MET A 110 5.93 24.48 -2.10
CA MET A 110 6.36 23.13 -2.49
C MET A 110 6.76 22.28 -1.29
N ILE A 111 7.46 22.85 -0.29
CA ILE A 111 7.79 22.14 0.96
C ILE A 111 6.50 21.81 1.73
N LYS A 112 5.57 22.76 1.88
CA LYS A 112 4.26 22.50 2.52
C LYS A 112 3.51 21.39 1.79
N LEU A 113 3.50 21.40 0.46
CA LEU A 113 2.87 20.36 -0.36
C LEU A 113 3.53 19.00 -0.14
N LEU A 114 4.87 18.94 -0.13
CA LEU A 114 5.61 17.70 0.10
C LEU A 114 5.24 17.08 1.44
N LEU A 115 5.27 17.88 2.51
CA LEU A 115 4.91 17.44 3.85
C LEU A 115 3.45 16.95 3.89
N TRP A 116 2.53 17.65 3.24
CA TRP A 116 1.14 17.23 3.16
C TRP A 116 0.98 15.88 2.45
N VAL A 117 1.53 15.75 1.25
CA VAL A 117 1.39 14.53 0.44
C VAL A 117 2.04 13.32 1.14
N VAL A 118 3.19 13.51 1.80
CA VAL A 118 3.87 12.43 2.52
C VAL A 118 3.13 12.06 3.81
N PHE A 119 2.87 13.02 4.69
CA PHE A 119 2.37 12.70 6.03
C PHE A 119 0.85 12.52 6.08
N ILE A 120 0.09 13.27 5.29
CA ILE A 120 -1.37 13.21 5.31
C ILE A 120 -1.85 12.21 4.27
N ASP A 121 -1.51 12.42 2.99
CA ASP A 121 -2.09 11.62 1.90
C ASP A 121 -1.53 10.20 1.84
N CYS A 122 -0.21 10.03 2.01
CA CYS A 122 0.40 8.69 2.00
C CYS A 122 0.32 8.02 3.36
N VAL A 123 0.83 8.64 4.42
CA VAL A 123 0.89 8.00 5.75
C VAL A 123 -0.46 8.05 6.47
N GLY A 124 -1.06 9.23 6.64
CA GLY A 124 -2.30 9.41 7.40
C GLY A 124 -3.47 8.60 6.84
N VAL A 125 -3.80 8.80 5.57
CA VAL A 125 -4.84 8.02 4.88
C VAL A 125 -4.46 6.53 4.83
N GLY A 126 -3.18 6.21 4.65
CA GLY A 126 -2.70 4.83 4.66
C GLY A 126 -2.92 4.09 5.97
N LEU A 127 -2.65 4.74 7.11
CA LEU A 127 -2.91 4.18 8.44
C LEU A 127 -4.41 3.95 8.66
N LEU A 128 -5.25 4.89 8.20
CA LEU A 128 -6.71 4.77 8.28
C LEU A 128 -7.21 3.58 7.46
N ILE A 129 -6.83 3.49 6.18
CA ILE A 129 -7.24 2.40 5.29
C ILE A 129 -6.71 1.06 5.80
N ALA A 130 -5.46 0.99 6.22
CA ALA A 130 -4.87 -0.24 6.76
C ALA A 130 -5.62 -0.73 8.00
N THR A 131 -5.98 0.18 8.91
CA THR A 131 -6.73 -0.16 10.13
C THR A 131 -8.14 -0.63 9.81
N LEU A 132 -8.84 0.05 8.90
CA LEU A 132 -10.17 -0.36 8.44
C LEU A 132 -10.14 -1.74 7.78
N MET A 133 -9.20 -1.97 6.86
CA MET A 133 -9.10 -3.26 6.16
C MET A 133 -8.62 -4.39 7.07
N TRP A 134 -7.71 -4.11 8.01
CA TRP A 134 -7.32 -5.04 9.06
C TRP A 134 -8.53 -5.46 9.91
N PHE A 135 -9.36 -4.50 10.30
CA PHE A 135 -10.58 -4.78 11.06
C PHE A 135 -11.60 -5.58 10.24
N ILE A 136 -11.88 -5.16 9.01
CA ILE A 136 -12.85 -5.83 8.12
C ILE A 136 -12.42 -7.27 7.84
N SER A 137 -11.14 -7.48 7.50
CA SER A 137 -10.62 -8.80 7.14
C SER A 137 -10.66 -9.78 8.32
N ASN A 138 -10.20 -9.35 9.50
CA ASN A 138 -10.24 -10.20 10.70
C ASN A 138 -11.66 -10.44 11.21
N LYS A 139 -12.57 -9.47 11.08
CA LYS A 139 -13.95 -9.62 11.59
C LYS A 139 -14.84 -10.42 10.64
N PHE A 140 -14.73 -10.21 9.33
CA PHE A 140 -15.71 -10.71 8.35
C PHE A 140 -15.16 -11.72 7.34
N LEU A 141 -13.86 -11.70 7.06
CA LEU A 141 -13.28 -12.50 5.96
C LEU A 141 -12.53 -13.76 6.43
N LEU A 142 -12.31 -13.98 7.72
CA LEU A 142 -11.65 -15.20 8.20
C LEU A 142 -12.48 -16.47 7.93
N LYS A 143 -11.84 -17.52 7.39
CA LYS A 143 -12.46 -18.83 7.14
C LYS A 143 -12.92 -19.48 8.44
N HIS A 144 -12.01 -19.60 9.40
CA HIS A 144 -12.23 -20.17 10.73
C HIS A 144 -11.83 -19.12 11.76
N GLN A 145 -12.67 -18.90 12.78
CA GLN A 145 -12.37 -17.96 13.86
C GLN A 145 -11.43 -18.54 14.95
N ASN A 146 -10.69 -19.61 14.63
CA ASN A 146 -9.68 -20.12 15.54
C ASN A 146 -8.53 -19.10 15.63
N ARG A 147 -8.02 -18.89 16.86
CA ARG A 147 -7.04 -17.84 17.22
C ARG A 147 -5.66 -17.99 16.57
N ASP A 148 -5.45 -19.01 15.75
CA ASP A 148 -4.13 -19.33 15.22
C ASP A 148 -3.73 -18.50 13.99
N TYR A 149 -4.71 -17.85 13.32
CA TYR A 149 -4.46 -17.07 12.11
C TYR A 149 -5.22 -15.74 12.12
N ASP A 150 -4.46 -14.64 12.14
CA ASP A 150 -4.94 -13.28 11.96
C ASP A 150 -4.21 -12.57 10.81
N VAL A 151 -4.86 -11.56 10.23
CA VAL A 151 -4.21 -10.65 9.28
C VAL A 151 -3.31 -9.70 10.07
N GLU A 152 -2.01 -9.71 9.78
CA GLU A 152 -1.06 -8.77 10.36
C GLU A 152 -1.40 -7.33 9.94
N TRP A 153 -1.46 -6.39 10.90
CA TRP A 153 -1.71 -4.97 10.57
C TRP A 153 -0.64 -4.39 9.63
N GLY A 154 0.62 -4.79 9.80
CA GLY A 154 1.71 -4.39 8.91
C GLY A 154 1.52 -4.87 7.46
N TYR A 155 0.90 -6.04 7.28
CA TYR A 155 0.54 -6.53 5.96
C TYR A 155 -0.59 -5.70 5.33
N ALA A 156 -1.62 -5.33 6.11
CA ALA A 156 -2.68 -4.45 5.63
C ALA A 156 -2.13 -3.08 5.15
N PHE A 157 -1.15 -2.54 5.87
CA PHE A 157 -0.45 -1.32 5.46
C PHE A 157 0.40 -1.52 4.21
N ASP A 158 1.11 -2.65 4.08
CA ASP A 158 1.84 -2.98 2.84
C ASP A 158 0.93 -3.11 1.62
N VAL A 159 -0.26 -3.70 1.79
CA VAL A 159 -1.26 -3.78 0.73
C VAL A 159 -1.72 -2.38 0.31
N HIS A 160 -1.96 -1.47 1.28
CA HIS A 160 -2.25 -0.07 0.98
C HIS A 160 -1.12 0.59 0.17
N LEU A 161 0.14 0.46 0.62
CA LEU A 161 1.29 1.06 -0.08
C LEU A 161 1.45 0.49 -1.51
N ASN A 162 1.18 -0.80 -1.71
CA ASN A 162 1.20 -1.44 -3.03
C ASN A 162 0.12 -0.91 -3.96
N ALA A 163 -1.09 -0.70 -3.45
CA ALA A 163 -2.19 -0.15 -4.21
C ALA A 163 -2.01 1.35 -4.49
N PHE A 164 -1.41 2.08 -3.53
CA PHE A 164 -1.15 3.51 -3.62
C PHE A 164 -0.11 3.85 -4.69
N TYR A 165 0.94 3.04 -4.86
CA TYR A 165 2.01 3.35 -5.79
C TYR A 165 1.55 3.48 -7.27
N PRO A 166 0.78 2.53 -7.85
CA PRO A 166 0.20 2.72 -9.18
C PRO A 166 -0.72 3.92 -9.28
N LEU A 167 -1.55 4.16 -8.26
CA LEU A 167 -2.43 5.34 -8.20
C LEU A 167 -1.62 6.63 -8.24
N LEU A 168 -0.52 6.71 -7.48
CA LEU A 168 0.41 7.83 -7.48
C LEU A 168 1.01 8.04 -8.87
N VAL A 169 1.53 7.00 -9.51
CA VAL A 169 2.15 7.15 -10.84
C VAL A 169 1.12 7.60 -11.89
N ILE A 170 -0.10 7.03 -11.87
CA ILE A 170 -1.14 7.40 -12.82
C ILE A 170 -1.57 8.86 -12.64
N LEU A 171 -1.89 9.27 -11.40
CA LEU A 171 -2.47 10.59 -11.13
C LEU A 171 -1.43 11.71 -10.94
N HIS A 172 -0.27 11.41 -10.37
CA HIS A 172 0.72 12.41 -10.03
C HIS A 172 1.90 12.49 -11.01
N PHE A 173 2.10 11.46 -11.85
CA PHE A 173 3.15 11.46 -12.87
C PHE A 173 2.59 11.51 -14.29
N ILE A 174 1.78 10.53 -14.69
CA ILE A 174 1.26 10.44 -16.07
C ILE A 174 0.23 11.54 -16.33
N GLN A 175 -0.75 11.71 -15.44
CA GLN A 175 -1.81 12.70 -15.62
C GLN A 175 -1.27 14.14 -15.64
N LEU A 176 -0.14 14.40 -14.98
CA LEU A 176 0.47 15.72 -14.86
C LEU A 176 0.70 16.38 -16.24
N PHE A 177 1.13 15.60 -17.24
CA PHE A 177 1.36 16.08 -18.61
C PHE A 177 0.08 16.56 -19.31
N PHE A 178 -1.09 16.10 -18.86
CA PHE A 178 -2.38 16.46 -19.46
C PHE A 178 -3.08 17.61 -18.72
N ILE A 179 -2.60 18.00 -17.53
CA ILE A 179 -3.31 18.96 -16.68
C ILE A 179 -3.50 20.30 -17.39
N HIS A 180 -2.41 20.88 -17.88
CA HIS A 180 -2.45 22.20 -18.51
C HIS A 180 -3.09 22.17 -19.91
N HIS A 181 -2.78 21.13 -20.70
CA HIS A 181 -3.20 21.06 -22.10
C HIS A 181 -4.65 20.63 -22.30
N VAL A 182 -5.18 19.72 -21.47
CA VAL A 182 -6.48 19.08 -21.70
C VAL A 182 -7.42 19.30 -20.51
N ILE A 183 -6.97 19.05 -19.28
CA ILE A 183 -7.85 18.93 -18.11
C ILE A 183 -8.34 20.30 -17.61
N PHE A 184 -7.53 21.36 -17.72
CA PHE A 184 -7.96 22.72 -17.39
C PHE A 184 -8.79 23.41 -18.48
N SER A 185 -8.87 22.84 -19.68
CA SER A 185 -9.86 23.29 -20.65
C SER A 185 -11.27 23.03 -20.09
N ALA A 186 -12.16 24.00 -20.18
CA ALA A 186 -13.57 23.84 -19.76
C ALA A 186 -14.39 23.00 -20.76
N SER A 187 -13.74 22.09 -21.49
CA SER A 187 -14.35 21.23 -22.48
C SER A 187 -14.84 19.93 -21.85
N SER A 188 -15.86 19.32 -22.46
CA SER A 188 -16.31 17.97 -22.10
C SER A 188 -15.19 16.95 -22.19
N LEU A 189 -14.24 17.14 -23.12
CA LEU A 189 -13.04 16.32 -23.26
C LEU A 189 -12.14 16.40 -22.03
N GLY A 190 -11.97 17.60 -21.45
CA GLY A 190 -11.20 17.81 -20.22
C GLY A 190 -11.78 17.04 -19.03
N TYR A 191 -13.11 17.03 -18.90
CA TYR A 191 -13.81 16.25 -17.87
C TYR A 191 -13.66 14.75 -18.10
N PHE A 192 -13.86 14.30 -19.34
CA PHE A 192 -13.73 12.90 -19.72
C PHE A 192 -12.32 12.37 -19.44
N VAL A 193 -11.28 13.04 -19.94
CA VAL A 193 -9.89 12.61 -19.77
C VAL A 193 -9.50 12.65 -18.29
N GLY A 194 -9.78 13.75 -17.59
CA GLY A 194 -9.46 13.90 -16.17
C GLY A 194 -10.09 12.81 -15.32
N ASN A 195 -11.40 12.59 -15.46
CA ASN A 195 -12.12 11.60 -14.67
C ASN A 195 -11.76 10.16 -15.08
N THR A 196 -11.36 9.90 -16.33
CA THR A 196 -10.93 8.57 -16.77
C THR A 196 -9.61 8.18 -16.11
N PHE A 197 -8.67 9.11 -15.94
CA PHE A 197 -7.46 8.86 -15.14
C PHE A 197 -7.79 8.47 -13.70
N TRP A 198 -8.75 9.14 -13.06
CA TRP A 198 -9.22 8.80 -11.71
C TRP A 198 -9.91 7.44 -11.66
N LEU A 199 -10.78 7.14 -12.62
CA LEU A 199 -11.43 5.84 -12.76
C LEU A 199 -10.39 4.73 -12.85
N VAL A 200 -9.40 4.87 -13.74
CA VAL A 200 -8.34 3.87 -13.93
C VAL A 200 -7.47 3.74 -12.68
N ALA A 201 -7.07 4.85 -12.06
CA ALA A 201 -6.21 4.83 -10.87
C ALA A 201 -6.88 4.19 -9.66
N ILE A 202 -8.14 4.55 -9.36
CA ILE A 202 -8.88 3.95 -8.24
C ILE A 202 -9.23 2.50 -8.55
N SER A 203 -9.56 2.17 -9.80
CA SER A 203 -9.76 0.78 -10.23
C SER A 203 -8.52 -0.07 -9.95
N TYR A 204 -7.34 0.45 -10.29
CA TYR A 204 -6.07 -0.23 -10.02
C TYR A 204 -5.85 -0.42 -8.52
N TYR A 205 -6.15 0.62 -7.73
CA TYR A 205 -6.05 0.57 -6.28
C TYR A 205 -6.93 -0.53 -5.67
N ILE A 206 -8.20 -0.61 -6.10
CA ILE A 206 -9.15 -1.63 -5.63
C ILE A 206 -8.67 -3.03 -6.03
N TYR A 207 -8.24 -3.21 -7.29
CA TYR A 207 -7.77 -4.49 -7.80
C TYR A 207 -6.53 -5.01 -7.07
N VAL A 208 -5.51 -4.17 -6.88
CA VAL A 208 -4.29 -4.54 -6.14
C VAL A 208 -4.62 -4.88 -4.68
N THR A 209 -5.54 -4.11 -4.08
CA THR A 209 -6.02 -4.37 -2.72
C THR A 209 -6.70 -5.74 -2.61
N PHE A 210 -7.65 -6.04 -3.51
CA PHE A 210 -8.30 -7.35 -3.61
C PHE A 210 -7.28 -8.48 -3.76
N LEU A 211 -6.29 -8.29 -4.61
CA LEU A 211 -5.28 -9.29 -4.89
C LEU A 211 -4.38 -9.57 -3.68
N GLY A 212 -4.08 -8.55 -2.88
CA GLY A 212 -3.39 -8.72 -1.60
C GLY A 212 -4.16 -9.63 -0.66
N TYR A 213 -5.38 -9.25 -0.29
CA TYR A 213 -6.16 -10.08 0.63
C TYR A 213 -6.49 -11.48 0.07
N SER A 214 -6.68 -11.62 -1.24
CA SER A 214 -6.91 -12.92 -1.87
C SER A 214 -5.69 -13.84 -1.87
N ALA A 215 -4.48 -13.30 -1.68
CA ALA A 215 -3.27 -14.11 -1.53
C ALA A 215 -3.19 -14.83 -0.18
N LEU A 216 -4.00 -14.42 0.82
CA LEU A 216 -4.06 -15.03 2.14
C LEU A 216 -4.99 -16.26 2.11
N PRO A 217 -4.46 -17.48 2.29
CA PRO A 217 -5.24 -18.71 2.12
C PRO A 217 -6.34 -18.91 3.17
N PHE A 218 -6.22 -18.22 4.31
CA PHE A 218 -7.16 -18.29 5.43
C PHE A 218 -8.31 -17.28 5.33
N LEU A 219 -8.33 -16.41 4.32
CA LEU A 219 -9.46 -15.54 4.03
C LEU A 219 -10.45 -16.20 3.05
N LYS A 220 -11.74 -15.97 3.27
CA LYS A 220 -12.87 -16.34 2.38
C LYS A 220 -13.56 -15.08 1.87
N ASN A 221 -14.31 -15.24 0.77
CA ASN A 221 -15.19 -14.20 0.21
C ASN A 221 -14.48 -12.86 -0.04
N THR A 222 -13.20 -12.90 -0.41
CA THR A 222 -12.41 -11.69 -0.70
C THR A 222 -12.95 -10.90 -1.89
N VAL A 223 -13.78 -11.50 -2.74
CA VAL A 223 -14.51 -10.87 -3.86
C VAL A 223 -15.32 -9.66 -3.40
N ILE A 224 -15.78 -9.61 -2.15
CA ILE A 224 -16.50 -8.45 -1.58
C ILE A 224 -15.65 -7.16 -1.68
N LEU A 225 -14.32 -7.27 -1.63
CA LEU A 225 -13.40 -6.13 -1.77
C LEU A 225 -13.46 -5.48 -3.16
N LEU A 226 -14.07 -6.13 -4.16
CA LEU A 226 -14.31 -5.56 -5.49
C LEU A 226 -15.61 -4.75 -5.57
N TYR A 227 -16.52 -4.84 -4.60
CA TYR A 227 -17.79 -4.10 -4.66
C TYR A 227 -17.66 -2.57 -4.81
N PRO A 228 -16.63 -1.90 -4.25
CA PRO A 228 -16.38 -0.49 -4.51
C PRO A 228 -16.21 -0.13 -6.01
N PHE A 229 -15.93 -1.08 -6.90
CA PHE A 229 -15.91 -0.83 -8.35
C PHE A 229 -17.26 -0.33 -8.88
N ALA A 230 -18.37 -0.91 -8.41
CA ALA A 230 -19.70 -0.50 -8.88
C ALA A 230 -20.00 0.95 -8.48
N LEU A 231 -19.66 1.32 -7.24
CA LEU A 231 -19.78 2.70 -6.76
C LEU A 231 -18.87 3.65 -7.55
N LEU A 232 -17.64 3.23 -7.87
CA LEU A 232 -16.70 4.02 -8.65
C LEU A 232 -17.23 4.33 -10.06
N ILE A 233 -17.80 3.33 -10.75
CA ILE A 233 -18.41 3.51 -12.08
C ILE A 233 -19.59 4.48 -11.99
N LEU A 234 -20.44 4.34 -10.97
CA LEU A 234 -21.55 5.27 -10.74
C LEU A 234 -21.05 6.71 -10.55
N LEU A 235 -20.06 6.91 -9.68
CA LEU A 235 -19.47 8.24 -9.43
C LEU A 235 -18.84 8.84 -10.69
N TYR A 236 -18.23 8.02 -11.55
CA TYR A 236 -17.69 8.44 -12.83
C TYR A 236 -18.78 8.93 -13.80
N VAL A 237 -19.89 8.19 -13.94
CA VAL A 237 -20.99 8.60 -14.82
C VAL A 237 -21.63 9.89 -14.32
N VAL A 238 -21.88 9.98 -13.00
CA VAL A 238 -22.45 11.18 -12.38
C VAL A 238 -21.53 12.39 -12.54
N SER A 239 -20.22 12.23 -12.36
CA SER A 239 -19.28 13.33 -12.50
C SER A 239 -19.21 13.87 -13.93
N LEU A 240 -19.33 13.01 -14.95
CA LEU A 240 -19.45 13.44 -16.34
C LEU A 240 -20.77 14.19 -16.62
N ALA A 241 -21.89 13.70 -16.09
CA ALA A 241 -23.20 14.33 -16.28
C ALA A 241 -23.26 15.74 -15.67
N ILE A 242 -22.63 15.95 -14.51
CA ILE A 242 -22.59 17.25 -13.81
C ILE A 242 -21.45 18.15 -14.37
N GLY A 243 -20.51 17.60 -15.13
CA GLY A 243 -19.32 18.33 -15.58
C GLY A 243 -18.29 18.57 -14.47
N TRP A 244 -18.26 17.70 -13.45
CA TRP A 244 -17.31 17.80 -12.35
C TRP A 244 -15.99 17.11 -12.69
N ASN A 245 -14.88 17.84 -12.59
CA ASN A 245 -13.53 17.34 -12.83
C ASN A 245 -12.77 17.10 -11.52
N PHE A 246 -12.50 15.84 -11.20
CA PHE A 246 -11.80 15.46 -9.96
C PHE A 246 -10.37 16.02 -9.88
N THR A 247 -9.64 16.04 -11.00
CA THR A 247 -8.27 16.57 -11.04
C THR A 247 -8.26 18.07 -10.82
N LYS A 248 -9.20 18.80 -11.40
CA LYS A 248 -9.34 20.24 -11.14
C LYS A 248 -9.66 20.50 -9.66
N ALA A 249 -10.55 19.71 -9.07
CA ALA A 249 -10.86 19.80 -7.65
C ALA A 249 -9.61 19.54 -6.78
N LEU A 250 -8.82 18.51 -7.09
CA LEU A 250 -7.56 18.21 -6.40
C LEU A 250 -6.55 19.36 -6.51
N CYS A 251 -6.33 19.90 -7.72
CA CYS A 251 -5.42 21.02 -7.94
C CYS A 251 -5.83 22.28 -7.16
N VAL A 252 -7.13 22.59 -7.13
CA VAL A 252 -7.67 23.71 -6.33
C VAL A 252 -7.45 23.46 -4.85
N PHE A 253 -7.70 22.24 -4.38
CA PHE A 253 -7.48 21.85 -2.98
C PHE A 253 -6.00 22.01 -2.58
N TYR A 254 -5.06 21.47 -3.37
CA TYR A 254 -3.62 21.63 -3.12
C TYR A 254 -3.21 23.10 -3.10
N LYS A 255 -3.65 23.90 -4.08
CA LYS A 255 -3.34 25.34 -4.14
C LYS A 255 -3.90 26.11 -2.94
N TYR A 256 -5.09 25.74 -2.44
CA TYR A 256 -5.68 26.35 -1.26
C TYR A 256 -4.93 25.99 0.03
N ARG A 257 -4.42 24.75 0.14
CA ARG A 257 -3.72 24.28 1.34
C ARG A 257 -2.32 24.88 1.53
N VAL A 258 -1.63 25.21 0.44
CA VAL A 258 -0.22 25.62 0.48
C VAL A 258 -0.04 27.13 0.57
N LYS A 259 -1.03 27.92 0.12
CA LYS A 259 -1.09 29.37 0.32
C LYS A 259 -1.21 29.67 1.81
#